data_AF-A0A1E1W2D7-F1
#
_entry.id   AF-A0A1E1W2D7-F1
#
_cell.length_a   1.000
_cell.length_b   1.000
_cell.length_c   1.000
_cell.angle_alpha   90.00
_cell.angle_beta   90.00
_cell.angle_gamma   90.00
#
_symmetry.space_group_name_H-M   'P 1'
#
loop_
_entity.id
_entity.type
_entity.pdbx_description
1 polymer ?
#
loop_
_entity_poly.entity_id
_entity_poly.type
_entity_poly.pdbx_seq_one_letter_code
_entity_poly.pdbx_strand_id
1 'polypeptide(L)'
;PYHYVTHYSSAMIVCSYLVRMEPFTQHFLRLQGGHFDLADRMFHSIKEAWNSASRHNMADVKELIPEFFYLPEFLCNSNNFDLGSKQSGVALGDVVLPPWARGDPREFIRLHRAALESDYVSHRLHHWIDLVFGYKQQGQPAVDACNVFHHLFYEGNVDIYNIDDPLKKNATIGFINNFGQIPKQLFKKAHPSKKMSQRSSTILDPNNIIPSQGITPPEKLFFHNLENLRPSLQPVKEVKGPVGQILYTDKAILAVEQNKVLMPPSYNKYVAWGFADHSLRIGNYDNDKAVFVCETVAQACGEIVTCVCPSAKTIVTAGTSSVVTVWQYSSRRRRLAVKVCLYGHEEAITCLAASPAYNLVVSGSRDGQVIVWDVERGAFVRQLVPSAAPTVPPPVSALAIDDNTGDIATCVGSWLYAWSINGELLGAVDTAGGRERGQQQVLCVAFSQTREWDPLNVI
;
A
#
# COMPACT_ATOMS: atom_id res chain seq x y z
N PRO A 1 -17.95 -34.75 16.34
CA PRO A 1 -18.26 -34.63 14.89
C PRO A 1 -17.82 -33.27 14.35
N TYR A 2 -17.23 -33.24 13.16
CA TYR A 2 -16.79 -32.03 12.45
C TYR A 2 -17.15 -32.16 10.97
N HIS A 3 -17.24 -31.04 10.25
CA HIS A 3 -17.49 -31.00 8.81
C HIS A 3 -16.19 -31.10 8.01
N TYR A 4 -15.12 -30.40 8.46
CA TYR A 4 -13.88 -30.28 7.71
C TYR A 4 -12.67 -30.79 8.51
N VAL A 5 -11.88 -31.66 7.88
CA VAL A 5 -10.58 -32.14 8.41
C VAL A 5 -9.46 -31.14 8.12
N THR A 6 -9.62 -30.35 7.05
CA THR A 6 -8.71 -29.29 6.62
C THR A 6 -9.23 -27.93 7.07
N HIS A 7 -8.33 -26.96 7.21
CA HIS A 7 -8.67 -25.60 7.60
C HIS A 7 -8.61 -24.66 6.40
N TYR A 8 -9.34 -23.54 6.47
CA TYR A 8 -9.37 -22.52 5.42
C TYR A 8 -8.10 -21.66 5.35
N SER A 9 -7.25 -21.71 6.38
CA SER A 9 -6.00 -20.95 6.46
C SER A 9 -4.89 -21.74 7.16
N SER A 10 -3.71 -21.80 6.54
CA SER A 10 -2.51 -22.40 7.14
C SER A 10 -1.27 -21.79 6.52
N ALA A 11 -0.11 -21.97 7.17
CA ALA A 11 1.16 -21.50 6.63
C ALA A 11 1.43 -22.07 5.22
N MET A 12 1.07 -23.33 4.98
CA MET A 12 1.21 -23.97 3.67
C MET A 12 0.29 -23.31 2.61
N ILE A 13 -0.95 -22.96 2.97
CA ILE A 13 -1.89 -22.28 2.06
C ILE A 13 -1.33 -20.92 1.63
N VAL A 14 -0.87 -20.12 2.60
CA VAL A 14 -0.27 -18.81 2.34
C VAL A 14 0.97 -18.95 1.46
N CYS A 15 1.90 -19.85 1.81
CA CYS A 15 3.12 -20.08 1.01
C CYS A 15 2.79 -20.61 -0.39
N SER A 16 1.72 -21.40 -0.54
CA SER A 16 1.28 -21.92 -1.84
C SER A 16 0.77 -20.81 -2.76
N TYR A 17 -0.03 -19.87 -2.24
CA TYR A 17 -0.45 -18.70 -3.02
C TYR A 17 0.72 -17.80 -3.37
N LEU A 18 1.63 -17.56 -2.42
CA LEU A 18 2.74 -16.62 -2.57
C LEU A 18 4.03 -17.26 -3.10
N VAL A 19 3.98 -18.50 -3.59
CA VAL A 19 5.17 -19.32 -3.94
C VAL A 19 6.10 -18.64 -4.96
N ARG A 20 5.61 -17.68 -5.74
CA ARG A 20 6.37 -16.92 -6.75
C ARG A 20 7.16 -15.73 -6.20
N MET A 21 7.01 -15.41 -4.91
CA MET A 21 7.68 -14.28 -4.27
C MET A 21 8.58 -14.72 -3.13
N GLU A 22 9.74 -14.09 -3.02
CA GLU A 22 10.57 -14.21 -1.82
C GLU A 22 10.04 -13.33 -0.68
N PRO A 23 10.16 -13.76 0.59
CA PRO A 23 10.79 -15.00 1.07
C PRO A 23 9.87 -16.24 1.05
N PHE A 24 8.64 -16.12 0.53
CA PHE A 24 7.63 -17.18 0.61
C PHE A 24 8.00 -18.42 -0.20
N THR A 25 8.74 -18.27 -1.29
CA THR A 25 9.35 -19.38 -2.02
C THR A 25 10.23 -20.23 -1.09
N GLN A 26 11.16 -19.63 -0.35
CA GLN A 26 11.99 -20.35 0.62
C GLN A 26 11.16 -21.02 1.72
N HIS A 27 10.11 -20.36 2.20
CA HIS A 27 9.21 -20.96 3.19
C HIS A 27 8.44 -22.16 2.62
N PHE A 28 7.95 -22.07 1.39
CA PHE A 28 7.28 -23.17 0.69
C PHE A 28 8.22 -24.37 0.53
N LEU A 29 9.45 -24.15 0.04
CA LEU A 29 10.46 -25.19 -0.12
C LEU A 29 10.78 -25.87 1.21
N ARG A 30 10.97 -25.11 2.30
CA ARG A 30 11.22 -25.70 3.63
C ARG A 30 10.08 -26.57 4.12
N LEU A 31 8.83 -26.14 3.89
CA LEU A 31 7.66 -26.91 4.28
C LEU A 31 7.45 -28.17 3.40
N GLN A 32 7.98 -28.20 2.17
CA GLN A 32 7.91 -29.33 1.24
C GLN A 32 9.17 -30.19 1.14
N GLY A 33 10.12 -30.05 2.07
CA GLY A 33 11.32 -30.90 2.10
C GLY A 33 12.43 -30.51 1.12
N GLY A 34 12.43 -29.25 0.65
CA GLY A 34 13.54 -28.61 -0.06
C GLY A 34 13.38 -28.51 -1.58
N HIS A 35 12.26 -28.96 -2.15
CA HIS A 35 11.97 -28.87 -3.58
C HIS A 35 10.55 -28.34 -3.84
N PHE A 36 10.29 -27.87 -5.06
CA PHE A 36 8.94 -27.49 -5.47
C PHE A 36 8.02 -28.72 -5.46
N ASP A 37 6.73 -28.48 -5.30
CA ASP A 37 5.71 -29.53 -5.36
C ASP A 37 5.51 -29.97 -6.83
N LEU A 38 4.79 -31.08 -7.03
CA LEU A 38 4.35 -31.51 -8.35
C LEU A 38 3.57 -30.37 -9.00
N ALA A 39 3.91 -30.06 -10.25
CA ALA A 39 3.32 -28.96 -11.01
C ALA A 39 1.77 -29.00 -11.05
N ASP A 40 1.18 -30.20 -11.13
CA ASP A 40 -0.28 -30.39 -11.10
C ASP A 40 -0.96 -29.99 -9.77
N ARG A 41 -0.21 -29.90 -8.67
CA ARG A 41 -0.71 -29.51 -7.34
C ARG A 41 -0.43 -28.04 -7.00
N MET A 42 0.46 -27.40 -7.75
CA MET A 42 0.88 -26.03 -7.49
C MET A 42 -0.21 -25.03 -7.89
N PHE A 43 -0.26 -23.90 -7.17
CA PHE A 43 -1.12 -22.80 -7.54
C PHE A 43 -0.65 -22.20 -8.87
N HIS A 44 -1.45 -22.36 -9.93
CA HIS A 44 -1.11 -21.90 -11.28
C HIS A 44 -2.28 -21.23 -12.01
N SER A 45 -3.53 -21.40 -11.57
CA SER A 45 -4.70 -20.78 -12.20
C SER A 45 -5.75 -20.39 -11.17
N ILE A 46 -6.26 -19.16 -11.29
CA ILE A 46 -7.38 -18.66 -10.47
C ILE A 46 -8.62 -19.53 -10.64
N LYS A 47 -8.94 -19.91 -11.89
CA LYS A 47 -10.11 -20.70 -12.22
C LYS A 47 -10.04 -22.10 -11.62
N GLU A 48 -8.90 -22.78 -11.75
CA GLU A 48 -8.73 -24.13 -11.19
C GLU A 48 -8.73 -24.10 -9.66
N ALA A 49 -8.08 -23.09 -9.04
CA ALA A 49 -8.10 -22.92 -7.59
C ALA A 49 -9.52 -22.71 -7.05
N TRP A 50 -10.30 -21.82 -7.69
CA TRP A 50 -11.71 -21.61 -7.35
C TRP A 50 -12.54 -22.89 -7.51
N ASN A 51 -12.40 -23.61 -8.63
CA ASN A 51 -13.18 -24.82 -8.87
C ASN A 51 -12.83 -25.95 -7.89
N SER A 52 -11.56 -26.04 -7.48
CA SER A 52 -11.12 -26.96 -6.43
C SER A 52 -11.86 -26.67 -5.13
N ALA A 53 -11.78 -25.44 -4.63
CA ALA A 53 -12.35 -25.04 -3.34
C ALA A 53 -13.89 -24.96 -3.31
N SER A 54 -14.52 -24.66 -4.45
CA SER A 54 -15.99 -24.46 -4.51
C SER A 54 -16.79 -25.70 -4.91
N ARG A 55 -16.18 -26.68 -5.59
CA ARG A 55 -16.94 -27.79 -6.20
C ARG A 55 -16.25 -29.14 -6.23
N HIS A 56 -14.97 -29.19 -6.61
CA HIS A 56 -14.35 -30.46 -7.02
C HIS A 56 -13.67 -31.21 -5.88
N ASN A 57 -13.20 -30.52 -4.85
CA ASN A 57 -12.48 -31.13 -3.76
C ASN A 57 -13.13 -30.78 -2.41
N MET A 58 -13.83 -31.74 -1.80
CA MET A 58 -14.48 -31.54 -0.50
C MET A 58 -13.49 -31.34 0.66
N ALA A 59 -12.19 -31.60 0.44
CA ALA A 59 -11.12 -31.31 1.39
C ALA A 59 -10.44 -29.96 1.11
N ASP A 60 -10.77 -29.27 0.01
CA ASP A 60 -10.26 -27.93 -0.27
C ASP A 60 -11.29 -26.90 0.18
N VAL A 61 -11.04 -26.29 1.34
CA VAL A 61 -11.89 -25.24 1.92
C VAL A 61 -11.10 -23.94 2.10
N LYS A 62 -10.06 -23.74 1.29
CA LYS A 62 -9.16 -22.58 1.37
C LYS A 62 -9.94 -21.27 1.20
N GLU A 63 -9.68 -20.32 2.07
CA GLU A 63 -10.09 -18.93 1.93
C GLU A 63 -8.98 -18.10 1.28
N LEU A 64 -9.32 -16.90 0.81
CA LEU A 64 -8.36 -15.97 0.22
C LEU A 64 -7.46 -15.33 1.29
N ILE A 65 -6.27 -14.91 0.85
CA ILE A 65 -5.33 -14.10 1.63
C ILE A 65 -5.45 -12.62 1.22
N PRO A 66 -5.06 -11.65 2.08
CA PRO A 66 -5.18 -10.22 1.78
C PRO A 66 -4.54 -9.78 0.46
N GLU A 67 -3.44 -10.42 0.06
CA GLU A 67 -2.66 -10.12 -1.14
C GLU A 67 -3.50 -10.17 -2.42
N PHE A 68 -4.58 -10.97 -2.46
CA PHE A 68 -5.55 -11.00 -3.57
C PHE A 68 -6.28 -9.67 -3.80
N PHE A 69 -6.14 -8.68 -2.92
CA PHE A 69 -6.83 -7.40 -2.98
C PHE A 69 -5.89 -6.19 -3.09
N TYR A 70 -4.57 -6.38 -3.07
CA TYR A 70 -3.64 -5.26 -3.20
C TYR A 70 -2.28 -5.59 -3.86
N LEU A 71 -1.89 -6.86 -3.96
CA LEU A 71 -0.53 -7.23 -4.38
C LEU A 71 -0.55 -7.97 -5.72
N PRO A 72 -0.30 -7.31 -6.86
CA PRO A 72 -0.28 -8.00 -8.16
C PRO A 72 0.91 -8.96 -8.33
N GLU A 73 2.03 -8.71 -7.65
CA GLU A 73 3.30 -9.41 -7.88
C GLU A 73 3.25 -10.90 -7.59
N PHE A 74 2.39 -11.39 -6.68
CA PHE A 74 2.32 -12.83 -6.39
C PHE A 74 1.79 -13.67 -7.55
N LEU A 75 1.17 -13.02 -8.53
CA LEU A 75 0.64 -13.64 -9.74
C LEU A 75 1.71 -13.78 -10.83
N CYS A 76 2.85 -13.09 -10.69
CA CYS A 76 3.94 -13.08 -11.66
C CYS A 76 5.12 -13.93 -11.18
N ASN A 77 5.72 -14.70 -12.08
CA ASN A 77 6.99 -15.40 -11.84
C ASN A 77 8.18 -14.51 -12.19
N SER A 78 8.26 -13.32 -11.59
CA SER A 78 9.30 -12.32 -11.90
C SER A 78 10.73 -12.80 -11.59
N ASN A 79 10.87 -13.79 -10.70
CA ASN A 79 12.14 -14.41 -10.35
C ASN A 79 12.56 -15.53 -11.33
N ASN A 80 11.73 -15.86 -12.33
CA ASN A 80 11.95 -16.95 -13.29
C ASN A 80 12.23 -18.30 -12.62
N PHE A 81 11.47 -18.64 -11.57
CA PHE A 81 11.56 -19.94 -10.93
C PHE A 81 11.18 -21.07 -11.89
N ASP A 82 11.88 -22.20 -11.81
CA ASP A 82 11.48 -23.43 -12.48
C ASP A 82 10.39 -24.13 -11.64
N LEU A 83 9.14 -23.89 -12.04
CA LEU A 83 7.94 -24.43 -11.38
C LEU A 83 7.52 -25.78 -11.98
N GLY A 84 8.30 -26.33 -12.91
CA GLY A 84 8.01 -27.58 -13.61
C GLY A 84 6.90 -27.49 -14.65
N SER A 85 6.47 -28.66 -15.13
CA SER A 85 5.39 -28.80 -16.12
C SER A 85 4.37 -29.81 -15.66
N LYS A 86 3.09 -29.52 -15.89
CA LYS A 86 1.99 -30.46 -15.66
C LYS A 86 2.14 -31.71 -16.51
N GLN A 87 1.46 -32.79 -16.11
CA GLN A 87 1.31 -33.99 -16.94
C GLN A 87 0.68 -33.70 -18.31
N SER A 88 -0.12 -32.64 -18.42
CA SER A 88 -0.68 -32.16 -19.69
C SER A 88 0.34 -31.49 -20.63
N GLY A 89 1.61 -31.35 -20.21
CA GLY A 89 2.67 -30.66 -20.94
C GLY A 89 2.66 -29.13 -20.76
N VAL A 90 1.78 -28.59 -19.92
CA VAL A 90 1.71 -27.14 -19.66
C VAL A 90 2.79 -26.77 -18.64
N ALA A 91 3.76 -25.97 -19.07
CA ALA A 91 4.77 -25.39 -18.19
C ALA A 91 4.15 -24.34 -17.25
N LEU A 92 4.59 -24.32 -15.99
CA LEU A 92 4.16 -23.33 -15.02
C LEU A 92 5.05 -22.08 -15.11
N GLY A 93 4.40 -20.91 -15.17
CA GLY A 93 5.03 -19.60 -15.10
C GLY A 93 4.15 -18.67 -14.28
N ASP A 94 3.74 -17.55 -14.88
CA ASP A 94 2.73 -16.66 -14.30
C ASP A 94 1.41 -17.40 -14.03
N VAL A 95 0.65 -16.90 -13.07
CA VAL A 95 -0.67 -17.44 -12.74
C VAL A 95 -1.63 -17.13 -13.87
N VAL A 96 -2.34 -18.15 -14.35
CA VAL A 96 -3.38 -18.02 -15.37
C VAL A 96 -4.57 -17.24 -14.79
N LEU A 97 -4.71 -16.01 -15.26
CA LEU A 97 -5.76 -15.07 -14.86
C LEU A 97 -7.07 -15.32 -15.61
N PRO A 98 -8.21 -14.87 -15.06
CA PRO A 98 -9.47 -14.86 -15.78
C PRO A 98 -9.42 -13.97 -17.05
N PRO A 99 -10.19 -14.28 -18.10
CA PRO A 99 -10.17 -13.51 -19.35
C PRO A 99 -10.45 -12.01 -19.20
N TRP A 100 -11.28 -11.64 -18.22
CA TRP A 100 -11.63 -10.24 -17.96
C TRP A 100 -10.45 -9.40 -17.46
N ALA A 101 -9.41 -10.02 -16.88
CA ALA A 101 -8.19 -9.35 -16.46
C ALA A 101 -7.22 -9.09 -17.62
N ARG A 102 -7.49 -9.64 -18.82
CA ARG A 102 -6.70 -9.42 -20.05
C ARG A 102 -5.20 -9.73 -19.91
N GLY A 103 -4.85 -10.63 -19.00
CA GLY A 103 -3.46 -10.96 -18.70
C GLY A 103 -2.72 -9.93 -17.85
N ASP A 104 -3.41 -8.93 -17.31
CA ASP A 104 -2.84 -7.90 -16.42
C ASP A 104 -3.16 -8.23 -14.94
N PRO A 105 -2.15 -8.59 -14.14
CA PRO A 105 -2.28 -8.80 -12.70
C PRO A 105 -2.79 -7.56 -11.94
N ARG A 106 -2.45 -6.34 -12.37
CA ARG A 106 -2.91 -5.11 -11.72
C ARG A 106 -4.41 -4.94 -11.94
N GLU A 107 -4.90 -5.21 -13.14
CA GLU A 107 -6.35 -5.20 -13.43
C GLU A 107 -7.09 -6.29 -12.64
N PHE A 108 -6.50 -7.47 -12.47
CA PHE A 108 -7.03 -8.53 -11.60
C PHE A 108 -7.24 -8.03 -10.16
N ILE A 109 -6.19 -7.46 -9.57
CA ILE A 109 -6.22 -6.92 -8.21
C ILE A 109 -7.20 -5.75 -8.10
N ARG A 110 -7.19 -4.82 -9.06
CA ARG A 110 -8.07 -3.65 -9.08
C ARG A 110 -9.54 -4.07 -9.03
N LEU A 111 -9.94 -5.05 -9.86
CA LEU A 111 -11.31 -5.56 -9.87
C LEU A 111 -11.65 -6.41 -8.64
N HIS A 112 -10.71 -7.19 -8.10
CA HIS A 112 -10.90 -7.88 -6.83
C HIS A 112 -11.17 -6.91 -5.68
N ARG A 113 -10.41 -5.81 -5.61
CA ARG A 113 -10.62 -4.75 -4.63
C ARG A 113 -11.95 -4.02 -4.85
N ALA A 114 -12.29 -3.71 -6.10
CA ALA A 114 -13.59 -3.13 -6.44
C ALA A 114 -14.76 -4.04 -6.04
N ALA A 115 -14.61 -5.36 -6.18
CA ALA A 115 -15.60 -6.33 -5.74
C ALA A 115 -15.72 -6.38 -4.21
N LEU A 116 -14.59 -6.39 -3.48
CA LEU A 116 -14.55 -6.37 -2.02
C LEU A 116 -15.22 -5.11 -1.44
N GLU A 117 -14.97 -3.96 -2.06
CA GLU A 117 -15.51 -2.66 -1.64
C GLU A 117 -16.91 -2.37 -2.20
N SER A 118 -17.48 -3.29 -2.98
CA SER A 118 -18.81 -3.14 -3.56
C SER A 118 -19.91 -3.09 -2.50
N ASP A 119 -21.03 -2.46 -2.85
CA ASP A 119 -22.26 -2.50 -2.05
C ASP A 119 -22.69 -3.95 -1.79
N TYR A 120 -22.50 -4.84 -2.75
CA TYR A 120 -22.87 -6.25 -2.61
C TYR A 120 -22.16 -6.89 -1.41
N VAL A 121 -20.84 -6.67 -1.28
CA VAL A 121 -20.06 -7.21 -0.17
C VAL A 121 -20.30 -6.41 1.11
N SER A 122 -20.35 -5.08 1.04
CA SER A 122 -20.62 -4.21 2.19
C SER A 122 -21.90 -4.59 2.95
N HIS A 123 -22.97 -4.98 2.25
CA HIS A 123 -24.21 -5.44 2.87
C HIS A 123 -24.12 -6.80 3.57
N ARG A 124 -23.14 -7.66 3.24
CA ARG A 124 -23.10 -9.07 3.64
C ARG A 124 -21.85 -9.51 4.38
N LEU A 125 -20.78 -8.71 4.38
CA LEU A 125 -19.50 -9.09 4.96
C LEU A 125 -19.61 -9.45 6.45
N HIS A 126 -20.54 -8.82 7.18
CA HIS A 126 -20.84 -9.14 8.57
C HIS A 126 -21.23 -10.62 8.80
N HIS A 127 -21.84 -11.30 7.82
CA HIS A 127 -22.13 -12.73 7.90
C HIS A 127 -20.87 -13.62 7.79
N TRP A 128 -19.91 -13.22 6.95
CA TRP A 128 -18.61 -13.91 6.88
C TRP A 128 -17.82 -13.69 8.17
N ILE A 129 -17.84 -12.46 8.69
CA ILE A 129 -17.27 -12.11 10.00
C ILE A 129 -17.87 -12.96 11.12
N ASP A 130 -19.18 -13.25 11.08
CA ASP A 130 -19.85 -14.14 12.04
C ASP A 130 -19.34 -15.59 11.99
N LEU A 131 -18.96 -16.09 10.81
CA LEU A 131 -18.40 -17.43 10.62
C LEU A 131 -16.97 -17.52 11.16
N VAL A 132 -16.14 -16.52 10.85
CA VAL A 132 -14.70 -16.57 11.15
C VAL A 132 -14.39 -16.12 12.57
N PHE A 133 -15.04 -15.07 13.08
CA PHE A 133 -14.72 -14.45 14.38
C PHE A 133 -15.90 -14.40 15.35
N GLY A 134 -17.10 -14.75 14.90
CA GLY A 134 -18.34 -14.48 15.61
C GLY A 134 -19.06 -15.67 16.17
N TYR A 135 -20.37 -15.49 16.38
CA TYR A 135 -21.20 -16.46 17.07
C TYR A 135 -21.43 -17.76 16.29
N LYS A 136 -21.13 -17.78 14.98
CA LYS A 136 -21.20 -18.98 14.12
C LYS A 136 -19.87 -19.73 14.01
N GLN A 137 -18.85 -19.34 14.78
CA GLN A 137 -17.57 -20.05 14.82
C GLN A 137 -17.65 -21.37 15.61
N GLN A 138 -18.51 -21.44 16.64
CA GLN A 138 -18.61 -22.59 17.56
C GLN A 138 -20.06 -22.86 17.98
N GLY A 139 -20.30 -24.04 18.57
CA GLY A 139 -21.61 -24.43 19.10
C GLY A 139 -22.65 -24.78 18.02
N GLN A 140 -23.92 -24.82 18.41
CA GLN A 140 -25.01 -25.17 17.49
C GLN A 140 -25.08 -24.24 16.25
N PRO A 141 -24.89 -22.91 16.35
CA PRO A 141 -24.90 -22.05 15.18
C PRO A 141 -23.82 -22.38 14.13
N ALA A 142 -22.67 -22.92 14.56
CA ALA A 142 -21.63 -23.39 13.66
C ALA A 142 -22.03 -24.70 12.97
N VAL A 143 -22.74 -25.59 13.66
CA VAL A 143 -23.29 -26.82 13.07
C VAL A 143 -24.31 -26.46 11.99
N ASP A 144 -25.25 -25.58 12.31
CA ASP A 144 -26.32 -25.14 11.40
C ASP A 144 -25.77 -24.43 10.15
N ALA A 145 -24.61 -23.78 10.27
CA ALA A 145 -23.92 -23.09 9.18
C ALA A 145 -22.88 -23.98 8.45
N CYS A 146 -22.78 -25.27 8.77
CA CYS A 146 -21.75 -26.17 8.25
C CYS A 146 -20.32 -25.61 8.41
N ASN A 147 -20.00 -25.06 9.58
CA ASN A 147 -18.76 -24.32 9.88
C ASN A 147 -18.01 -24.92 11.08
N VAL A 148 -17.94 -26.26 11.14
CA VAL A 148 -17.27 -26.99 12.23
C VAL A 148 -16.02 -27.68 11.71
N PHE A 149 -14.87 -27.33 12.27
CA PHE A 149 -13.57 -27.85 11.86
C PHE A 149 -13.07 -28.93 12.83
N HIS A 150 -11.95 -29.55 12.49
CA HIS A 150 -11.29 -30.51 13.36
C HIS A 150 -11.02 -29.91 14.75
N HIS A 151 -11.29 -30.68 15.81
CA HIS A 151 -11.26 -30.17 17.19
C HIS A 151 -9.89 -29.61 17.62
N LEU A 152 -8.80 -30.11 17.02
CA LEU A 152 -7.43 -29.66 17.26
C LEU A 152 -7.16 -28.21 16.80
N PHE A 153 -7.99 -27.65 15.91
CA PHE A 153 -7.78 -26.29 15.41
C PHE A 153 -8.31 -25.20 16.35
N TYR A 154 -9.14 -25.56 17.34
CA TYR A 154 -9.73 -24.61 18.28
C TYR A 154 -8.83 -24.43 19.51
N GLU A 155 -8.65 -23.17 19.92
CA GLU A 155 -7.91 -22.80 21.13
C GLU A 155 -8.47 -23.50 22.37
N GLY A 156 -7.60 -24.06 23.22
CA GLY A 156 -7.99 -24.67 24.49
C GLY A 156 -8.55 -26.09 24.41
N ASN A 157 -8.75 -26.65 23.21
CA ASN A 157 -9.22 -28.04 23.06
C ASN A 157 -8.13 -29.10 23.26
N VAL A 158 -6.85 -28.68 23.28
CA VAL A 158 -5.71 -29.54 23.59
C VAL A 158 -4.81 -28.84 24.57
N ASP A 159 -4.58 -29.48 25.71
CA ASP A 159 -3.53 -29.08 26.62
C ASP A 159 -2.21 -29.78 26.23
N ILE A 160 -1.41 -29.07 25.43
CA ILE A 160 -0.12 -29.57 24.92
C ILE A 160 0.89 -29.81 26.07
N TYR A 161 0.70 -29.15 27.22
CA TYR A 161 1.60 -29.28 28.37
C TYR A 161 1.33 -30.53 29.18
N ASN A 162 0.11 -31.05 29.14
CA ASN A 162 -0.31 -32.28 29.83
C ASN A 162 -0.15 -33.55 28.97
N ILE A 163 0.56 -33.48 27.83
CA ILE A 163 0.91 -34.66 27.02
C ILE A 163 2.27 -35.20 27.47
N ASP A 164 2.24 -36.34 28.18
CA ASP A 164 3.45 -37.00 28.72
C ASP A 164 4.36 -37.59 27.63
N ASP A 165 3.77 -38.09 26.53
CA ASP A 165 4.52 -38.70 25.43
C ASP A 165 5.10 -37.62 24.49
N PRO A 166 6.44 -37.48 24.39
CA PRO A 166 7.09 -36.52 23.50
C PRO A 166 6.74 -36.70 22.03
N LEU A 167 6.50 -37.94 21.56
CA LEU A 167 6.13 -38.20 20.17
C LEU A 167 4.73 -37.69 19.87
N LYS A 168 3.75 -38.03 20.71
CA LYS A 168 2.38 -37.53 20.61
C LYS A 168 2.31 -36.01 20.73
N LYS A 169 3.11 -35.42 21.63
CA LYS A 169 3.23 -33.97 21.79
C LYS A 169 3.76 -33.31 20.51
N ASN A 170 4.88 -33.79 19.98
CA ASN A 170 5.47 -33.26 18.75
C ASN A 170 4.57 -33.44 17.53
N ALA A 171 3.89 -34.59 17.41
CA ALA A 171 2.91 -34.83 16.35
C ALA A 171 1.72 -33.86 16.43
N THR A 172 1.22 -33.59 17.65
CA THR A 172 0.09 -32.67 17.86
C THR A 172 0.48 -31.22 17.54
N ILE A 173 1.67 -30.78 17.99
CA ILE A 173 2.23 -29.46 17.65
C ILE A 173 2.42 -29.33 16.14
N GLY A 174 3.03 -30.33 15.50
CA GLY A 174 3.23 -30.35 14.05
C GLY A 174 1.92 -30.29 13.28
N PHE A 175 0.87 -30.98 13.77
CA PHE A 175 -0.45 -30.93 13.17
C PHE A 175 -1.07 -29.52 13.25
N ILE A 176 -1.07 -28.92 14.44
CA ILE A 176 -1.63 -27.58 14.67
C ILE A 176 -0.90 -26.51 13.82
N ASN A 177 0.43 -26.60 13.74
CA ASN A 177 1.23 -25.62 12.99
C ASN A 177 1.05 -25.73 11.46
N ASN A 178 0.84 -26.94 10.94
CA ASN A 178 0.81 -27.16 9.49
C ASN A 178 -0.59 -27.19 8.88
N PHE A 179 -1.61 -27.62 9.65
CA PHE A 179 -2.96 -27.85 9.13
C PHE A 179 -3.97 -26.75 9.49
N GLY A 180 -3.60 -25.79 10.34
CA GLY A 180 -4.35 -24.55 10.56
C GLY A 180 -4.76 -24.32 12.01
N GLN A 181 -5.14 -23.07 12.29
CA GLN A 181 -5.60 -22.61 13.61
C GLN A 181 -6.82 -21.70 13.44
N ILE A 182 -7.88 -21.98 14.18
CA ILE A 182 -9.07 -21.14 14.21
C ILE A 182 -8.71 -19.83 14.93
N PRO A 183 -8.97 -18.66 14.34
CA PRO A 183 -8.78 -17.38 15.01
C PRO A 183 -9.60 -17.28 16.30
N LYS A 184 -9.15 -16.48 17.26
CA LYS A 184 -9.89 -16.26 18.49
C LYS A 184 -11.29 -15.71 18.22
N GLN A 185 -12.31 -16.31 18.85
CA GLN A 185 -13.67 -15.76 18.80
C GLN A 185 -13.70 -14.38 19.46
N LEU A 186 -14.09 -13.35 18.71
CA LEU A 186 -14.11 -11.96 19.18
C LEU A 186 -15.46 -11.58 19.79
N PHE A 187 -16.55 -12.18 19.34
CA PHE A 187 -17.91 -11.85 19.81
C PHE A 187 -18.84 -13.06 19.76
N LYS A 188 -19.82 -13.07 20.69
CA LYS A 188 -20.81 -14.14 20.84
C LYS A 188 -22.21 -13.75 20.32
N LYS A 189 -22.37 -12.53 19.84
CA LYS A 189 -23.61 -12.01 19.23
C LYS A 189 -23.37 -11.76 17.74
N ALA A 190 -24.44 -11.66 16.96
CA ALA A 190 -24.34 -11.32 15.54
C ALA A 190 -23.58 -10.00 15.33
N HIS A 191 -22.66 -9.99 14.37
CA HIS A 191 -21.90 -8.80 14.01
C HIS A 191 -22.83 -7.74 13.39
N PRO A 192 -22.73 -6.46 13.80
CA PRO A 192 -23.53 -5.40 13.20
C PRO A 192 -23.30 -5.29 11.69
N SER A 193 -24.38 -5.15 10.92
CA SER A 193 -24.27 -4.84 9.49
C SER A 193 -23.75 -3.41 9.27
N LYS A 194 -22.94 -3.21 8.23
CA LYS A 194 -22.41 -1.90 7.84
C LYS A 194 -23.59 -1.00 7.47
N LYS A 195 -23.73 0.13 8.17
CA LYS A 195 -24.74 1.14 7.81
C LYS A 195 -24.31 1.79 6.50
N MET A 196 -24.99 1.45 5.42
CA MET A 196 -24.82 2.16 4.15
C MET A 196 -25.61 3.46 4.21
N SER A 197 -24.97 4.54 3.78
CA SER A 197 -25.64 5.83 3.65
C SER A 197 -26.71 5.71 2.56
N GLN A 198 -27.94 5.34 2.94
CA GLN A 198 -29.10 5.55 2.08
C GLN A 198 -29.40 7.04 2.05
N ARG A 199 -28.57 7.79 1.33
CA ARG A 199 -28.90 9.17 0.98
C ARG A 199 -29.76 9.10 -0.25
N SER A 200 -31.09 9.13 -0.04
CA SER A 200 -31.99 9.65 -1.05
C SER A 200 -31.45 11.01 -1.47
N SER A 201 -30.82 11.10 -2.63
CA SER A 201 -30.72 12.37 -3.33
C SER A 201 -32.15 12.72 -3.73
N THR A 202 -32.90 13.38 -2.85
CA THR A 202 -34.00 14.22 -3.32
C THR A 202 -33.34 15.34 -4.11
N ILE A 203 -33.07 15.08 -5.40
CA ILE A 203 -33.00 16.15 -6.38
C ILE A 203 -34.40 16.77 -6.31
N LEU A 204 -34.53 17.86 -5.57
CA LEU A 204 -35.69 18.73 -5.62
C LEU A 204 -35.65 19.41 -6.99
N ASP A 205 -36.05 18.68 -8.02
CA ASP A 205 -36.47 19.27 -9.28
C ASP A 205 -37.90 19.79 -9.02
N PRO A 206 -38.18 21.11 -9.10
CA PRO A 206 -39.47 21.67 -8.72
C PRO A 206 -40.67 21.14 -9.53
N ASN A 207 -40.40 20.40 -10.60
CA ASN A 207 -41.41 20.02 -11.60
C ASN A 207 -41.62 18.51 -11.80
N ASN A 208 -40.96 17.61 -11.08
CA ASN A 208 -41.25 16.17 -11.24
C ASN A 208 -40.97 15.34 -9.98
N ILE A 209 -42.06 15.03 -9.25
CA ILE A 209 -42.06 14.00 -8.21
C ILE A 209 -42.25 12.65 -8.90
N ILE A 210 -41.14 11.99 -9.25
CA ILE A 210 -41.16 10.54 -9.52
C ILE A 210 -40.15 9.90 -8.57
N PRO A 211 -40.59 9.05 -7.63
CA PRO A 211 -39.66 8.28 -6.81
C PRO A 211 -39.03 7.19 -7.69
N SER A 212 -37.87 7.48 -8.28
CA SER A 212 -37.08 6.43 -8.92
C SER A 212 -36.48 5.52 -7.85
N GLN A 213 -37.06 4.33 -7.68
CA GLN A 213 -36.34 3.18 -7.11
C GLN A 213 -35.28 2.72 -8.12
N GLY A 214 -34.24 3.52 -8.29
CA GLY A 214 -33.07 3.19 -9.08
C GLY A 214 -31.89 3.00 -8.15
N ILE A 215 -31.05 2.01 -8.45
CA ILE A 215 -29.70 1.88 -7.89
C ILE A 215 -29.04 3.24 -8.10
N THR A 216 -28.83 4.00 -7.02
CA THR A 216 -28.07 5.25 -7.09
C THR A 216 -26.70 4.90 -7.69
N PRO A 217 -26.26 5.58 -8.76
CA PRO A 217 -24.91 5.37 -9.27
C PRO A 217 -23.92 5.57 -8.13
N PRO A 218 -22.78 4.83 -8.12
CA PRO A 218 -21.77 4.99 -7.08
C PRO A 218 -21.44 6.48 -6.96
N GLU A 219 -21.47 7.00 -5.73
CA GLU A 219 -21.30 8.41 -5.40
C GLU A 219 -20.11 8.96 -6.19
N LYS A 220 -20.37 9.77 -7.22
CA LYS A 220 -19.29 10.29 -8.06
C LYS A 220 -18.44 11.21 -7.18
N LEU A 221 -17.12 11.00 -7.21
CA LEU A 221 -16.17 11.80 -6.44
C LEU A 221 -16.32 13.30 -6.77
N PHE A 222 -15.86 14.18 -5.87
CA PHE A 222 -16.15 15.62 -5.96
C PHE A 222 -15.74 16.26 -7.31
N PHE A 223 -14.69 15.74 -7.96
CA PHE A 223 -14.19 16.25 -9.24
C PHE A 223 -15.05 15.85 -10.45
N HIS A 224 -16.04 14.97 -10.28
CA HIS A 224 -17.12 14.82 -11.27
C HIS A 224 -18.21 15.90 -11.12
N ASN A 225 -18.14 16.70 -10.04
CA ASN A 225 -19.13 17.70 -9.66
C ASN A 225 -18.45 19.05 -9.41
N LEU A 226 -17.43 19.41 -10.21
CA LEU A 226 -16.65 20.65 -10.04
C LEU A 226 -17.53 21.91 -10.03
N GLU A 227 -18.61 21.91 -10.82
CA GLU A 227 -19.61 22.99 -10.88
C GLU A 227 -20.34 23.21 -9.55
N ASN A 228 -20.38 22.20 -8.68
CA ASN A 228 -21.02 22.27 -7.37
C ASN A 228 -20.05 22.70 -6.26
N LEU A 229 -18.75 22.87 -6.57
CA LEU A 229 -17.77 23.33 -5.59
C LEU A 229 -18.06 24.78 -5.20
N ARG A 230 -18.32 24.97 -3.91
CA ARG A 230 -18.48 26.30 -3.32
C ARG A 230 -17.24 26.63 -2.51
N PRO A 231 -16.61 27.81 -2.73
CA PRO A 231 -15.51 28.25 -1.88
C PRO A 231 -15.94 28.28 -0.41
N SER A 232 -15.03 27.89 0.47
CA SER A 232 -15.25 28.07 1.91
C SER A 232 -15.41 29.56 2.22
N LEU A 233 -16.45 29.92 2.97
CA LEU A 233 -16.69 31.32 3.40
C LEU A 233 -15.67 31.77 4.46
N GLN A 234 -14.99 30.83 5.11
CA GLN A 234 -13.94 31.10 6.08
C GLN A 234 -12.62 30.46 5.63
N PRO A 235 -11.48 31.14 5.80
CA PRO A 235 -10.19 30.56 5.48
C PRO A 235 -9.97 29.31 6.35
N VAL A 236 -9.57 28.21 5.71
CA VAL A 236 -9.22 26.97 6.42
C VAL A 236 -7.99 27.19 7.30
N LYS A 237 -6.99 27.90 6.77
CA LYS A 237 -5.76 28.31 7.46
C LYS A 237 -5.13 29.48 6.72
N GLU A 238 -4.69 30.51 7.45
CA GLU A 238 -3.84 31.57 6.90
C GLU A 238 -2.36 31.21 7.12
N VAL A 239 -1.57 31.38 6.06
CA VAL A 239 -0.11 31.17 6.06
C VAL A 239 0.58 32.46 5.60
N LYS A 240 1.80 32.72 6.09
CA LYS A 240 2.49 34.02 5.88
C LYS A 240 3.26 34.11 4.55
N GLY A 241 3.28 33.05 3.77
CA GLY A 241 4.01 32.95 2.50
C GLY A 241 3.39 31.90 1.59
N PRO A 242 4.08 31.56 0.48
CA PRO A 242 3.63 30.51 -0.43
C PRO A 242 3.39 29.19 0.33
N VAL A 243 2.35 28.45 -0.04
CA VAL A 243 2.04 27.16 0.58
C VAL A 243 3.09 26.13 0.15
N GLY A 244 3.70 25.46 1.12
CA GLY A 244 4.67 24.40 0.88
C GLY A 244 4.05 23.01 0.93
N GLN A 245 3.25 22.75 1.96
CA GLN A 245 2.60 21.47 2.17
C GLN A 245 1.18 21.66 2.71
N ILE A 246 0.24 20.87 2.18
CA ILE A 246 -1.11 20.69 2.71
C ILE A 246 -1.24 19.23 3.12
N LEU A 247 -1.80 18.97 4.30
CA LEU A 247 -2.01 17.63 4.82
C LEU A 247 -3.42 17.51 5.42
N TYR A 248 -4.16 16.50 5.01
CA TYR A 248 -5.44 16.16 5.61
C TYR A 248 -5.24 15.16 6.75
N THR A 249 -5.84 15.43 7.91
CA THR A 249 -6.00 14.47 9.00
C THR A 249 -7.49 14.24 9.23
N ASP A 250 -7.86 13.15 9.90
CA ASP A 250 -9.26 12.86 10.27
C ASP A 250 -9.96 14.01 11.03
N LYS A 251 -9.19 14.95 11.58
CA LYS A 251 -9.70 16.06 12.41
C LYS A 251 -9.65 17.41 11.71
N ALA A 252 -8.68 17.64 10.83
CA ALA A 252 -8.41 18.96 10.26
C ALA A 252 -7.52 18.90 9.01
N ILE A 253 -7.64 19.92 8.17
CA ILE A 253 -6.67 20.24 7.12
C ILE A 253 -5.58 21.12 7.74
N LEU A 254 -4.33 20.70 7.58
CA LEU A 254 -3.14 21.41 8.05
C LEU A 254 -2.38 21.97 6.84
N ALA A 255 -1.78 23.14 7.00
CA ALA A 255 -0.97 23.76 5.96
C ALA A 255 0.21 24.51 6.56
N VAL A 256 1.36 24.44 5.87
CA VAL A 256 2.59 25.16 6.24
C VAL A 256 3.19 25.87 5.03
N GLU A 257 3.99 26.91 5.27
CA GLU A 257 4.68 27.66 4.21
C GLU A 257 5.70 26.80 3.44
N GLN A 258 6.16 27.32 2.29
CA GLN A 258 7.31 26.81 1.56
C GLN A 258 8.52 26.69 2.49
N ASN A 259 9.33 25.66 2.25
CA ASN A 259 10.46 25.27 3.10
C ASN A 259 10.07 24.86 4.53
N LYS A 260 8.83 24.40 4.73
CA LYS A 260 8.40 23.71 5.93
C LYS A 260 7.76 22.37 5.58
N VAL A 261 7.97 21.36 6.43
CA VAL A 261 7.31 20.06 6.35
C VAL A 261 6.79 19.66 7.74
N LEU A 262 5.55 19.19 7.81
CA LEU A 262 4.91 18.77 9.04
C LEU A 262 5.52 17.45 9.56
N MET A 263 5.68 17.36 10.88
CA MET A 263 6.26 16.16 11.53
C MET A 263 5.15 15.20 12.02
N PRO A 264 5.08 13.96 11.51
CA PRO A 264 4.15 12.94 12.01
C PRO A 264 4.52 12.46 13.43
N PRO A 265 3.61 11.78 14.15
CA PRO A 265 2.22 11.49 13.79
C PRO A 265 1.23 12.55 14.28
N SER A 266 1.61 13.40 15.22
CA SER A 266 0.71 14.40 15.82
C SER A 266 0.62 15.69 15.01
N TYR A 267 1.57 15.95 14.10
CA TYR A 267 1.61 17.14 13.25
C TYR A 267 1.54 18.48 14.00
N ASN A 268 1.89 18.49 15.29
CA ASN A 268 1.99 19.69 16.13
C ASN A 268 3.35 20.40 16.02
N LYS A 269 4.25 19.86 15.18
CA LYS A 269 5.57 20.40 14.89
C LYS A 269 5.84 20.35 13.40
N TYR A 270 6.77 21.19 12.95
CA TYR A 270 7.29 21.19 11.60
C TYR A 270 8.83 21.24 11.61
N VAL A 271 9.44 20.81 10.53
CA VAL A 271 10.84 21.09 10.20
C VAL A 271 10.87 22.21 9.16
N ALA A 272 11.75 23.20 9.34
CA ALA A 272 11.92 24.33 8.44
C ALA A 272 13.38 24.48 8.00
N TRP A 273 13.57 24.88 6.75
CA TRP A 273 14.88 25.08 6.12
C TRP A 273 14.89 26.35 5.25
N GLY A 274 16.02 26.64 4.60
CA GLY A 274 16.15 27.79 3.68
C GLY A 274 16.38 29.14 4.38
N PHE A 275 16.85 29.14 5.62
CA PHE A 275 17.26 30.35 6.32
C PHE A 275 18.63 30.85 5.82
N ALA A 276 18.87 32.15 5.90
CA ALA A 276 20.14 32.77 5.47
C ALA A 276 21.35 32.33 6.32
N ASP A 277 21.12 31.81 7.53
CA ASP A 277 22.14 31.22 8.40
C ASP A 277 22.34 29.71 8.12
N HIS A 278 21.70 29.17 7.08
CA HIS A 278 21.67 27.76 6.70
C HIS A 278 21.25 26.79 7.82
N SER A 279 20.53 27.28 8.83
CA SER A 279 20.05 26.46 9.93
C SER A 279 18.87 25.57 9.51
N LEU A 280 18.78 24.40 10.13
CA LEU A 280 17.58 23.57 10.14
C LEU A 280 16.86 23.79 11.47
N ARG A 281 15.58 24.16 11.42
CA ARG A 281 14.79 24.52 12.61
C ARG A 281 13.60 23.58 12.78
N ILE A 282 13.28 23.25 14.02
CA ILE A 282 12.04 22.53 14.36
C ILE A 282 11.19 23.48 15.20
N GLY A 283 10.00 23.81 14.71
CA GLY A 283 9.05 24.71 15.35
C GLY A 283 7.75 24.02 15.72
N ASN A 284 6.98 24.65 16.60
CA ASN A 284 5.60 24.23 16.89
C ASN A 284 4.65 24.78 15.83
N TYR A 285 3.64 23.98 15.46
CA TYR A 285 2.65 24.35 14.45
C TYR A 285 1.77 25.54 14.87
N ASP A 286 1.34 25.60 16.12
CA ASP A 286 0.32 26.58 16.55
C ASP A 286 0.87 27.99 16.76
N ASN A 287 2.08 28.12 17.33
CA ASN A 287 2.65 29.41 17.73
C ASN A 287 3.95 29.76 17.02
N ASP A 288 4.39 28.92 16.08
CA ASP A 288 5.60 29.12 15.26
C ASP A 288 6.90 29.25 16.10
N LYS A 289 6.85 28.88 17.39
CA LYS A 289 8.02 28.96 18.28
C LYS A 289 9.02 27.87 17.93
N ALA A 290 10.25 28.27 17.63
CA ALA A 290 11.37 27.35 17.44
C ALA A 290 11.67 26.58 18.75
N VAL A 291 11.63 25.26 18.67
CA VAL A 291 11.93 24.32 19.76
C VAL A 291 13.37 23.82 19.67
N PHE A 292 13.92 23.77 18.46
CA PHE A 292 15.28 23.32 18.20
C PHE A 292 15.83 24.02 16.94
N VAL A 293 17.12 24.34 16.97
CA VAL A 293 17.87 24.97 15.87
C VAL A 293 19.18 24.20 15.72
N CYS A 294 19.53 23.84 14.49
CA CYS A 294 20.77 23.16 14.15
C CYS A 294 21.48 23.93 13.03
N GLU A 295 22.64 24.51 13.35
CA GLU A 295 23.43 25.34 12.42
C GLU A 295 24.49 24.52 11.67
N THR A 296 24.81 23.31 12.13
CA THR A 296 25.85 22.45 11.56
C THR A 296 25.43 21.67 10.31
N VAL A 297 24.19 21.83 9.84
CA VAL A 297 23.66 21.06 8.71
C VAL A 297 24.34 21.43 7.39
N ALA A 298 24.67 22.71 7.20
CA ALA A 298 25.27 23.22 5.96
C ALA A 298 26.71 22.73 5.71
N GLN A 299 27.49 22.51 6.78
CA GLN A 299 28.91 22.15 6.68
C GLN A 299 29.14 20.75 6.09
N ALA A 300 28.11 19.89 6.06
CA ALA A 300 28.23 18.53 5.55
C ALA A 300 27.64 18.36 4.14
N CYS A 301 26.65 19.18 3.73
CA CYS A 301 25.76 18.83 2.60
C CYS A 301 25.33 20.02 1.70
N GLY A 302 25.88 21.23 1.87
CA GLY A 302 25.48 22.40 1.09
C GLY A 302 24.13 23.01 1.51
N GLU A 303 23.53 23.83 0.65
CA GLU A 303 22.25 24.49 0.91
C GLU A 303 21.09 23.51 0.75
N ILE A 304 20.22 23.44 1.75
CA ILE A 304 19.05 22.55 1.73
C ILE A 304 18.01 23.13 0.78
N VAL A 305 17.67 22.37 -0.26
CA VAL A 305 16.62 22.71 -1.24
C VAL A 305 15.31 22.06 -0.84
N THR A 306 15.36 20.82 -0.36
CA THR A 306 14.18 20.01 -0.07
C THR A 306 14.39 19.17 1.20
N CYS A 307 13.30 18.93 1.92
CA CYS A 307 13.29 18.16 3.14
C CYS A 307 11.97 17.40 3.30
N VAL A 308 12.07 16.14 3.71
CA VAL A 308 10.93 15.27 4.05
C VAL A 308 11.11 14.71 5.46
N CYS A 309 10.00 14.41 6.13
CA CYS A 309 10.01 13.89 7.50
C CYS A 309 9.18 12.59 7.58
N PRO A 310 9.78 11.43 7.28
CA PRO A 310 9.06 10.15 7.29
C PRO A 310 8.56 9.75 8.68
N SER A 311 9.21 10.21 9.75
CA SER A 311 8.81 9.94 11.13
C SER A 311 9.22 11.07 12.07
N ALA A 312 8.64 11.13 13.28
CA ALA A 312 9.06 12.06 14.33
C ALA A 312 10.57 12.01 14.68
N LYS A 313 11.25 10.92 14.29
CA LYS A 313 12.64 10.63 14.63
C LYS A 313 13.57 10.69 13.42
N THR A 314 13.03 10.74 12.20
CA THR A 314 13.79 10.66 10.95
C THR A 314 13.48 11.90 10.13
N ILE A 315 14.53 12.64 9.77
CA ILE A 315 14.45 13.79 8.87
C ILE A 315 15.38 13.51 7.71
N VAL A 316 14.94 13.77 6.49
CA VAL A 316 15.77 13.57 5.29
C VAL A 316 15.86 14.87 4.53
N THR A 317 17.08 15.32 4.27
CA THR A 317 17.36 16.59 3.61
C THR A 317 18.19 16.34 2.36
N ALA A 318 17.97 17.14 1.33
CA ALA A 318 18.81 17.19 0.16
C ALA A 318 18.83 18.60 -0.44
N GLY A 319 19.80 18.88 -1.30
CA GLY A 319 20.15 20.25 -1.59
C GLY A 319 21.02 20.48 -2.81
N THR A 320 21.86 21.50 -2.73
CA THR A 320 22.84 21.83 -3.76
C THR A 320 23.98 20.82 -3.86
N SER A 321 24.20 20.01 -2.82
CA SER A 321 25.02 18.79 -2.96
C SER A 321 24.22 17.66 -3.62
N SER A 322 24.93 16.73 -4.25
CA SER A 322 24.34 15.52 -4.83
C SER A 322 24.04 14.42 -3.80
N VAL A 323 24.06 14.76 -2.51
CA VAL A 323 23.95 13.80 -1.40
C VAL A 323 22.59 13.93 -0.71
N VAL A 324 21.89 12.81 -0.55
CA VAL A 324 20.71 12.75 0.33
C VAL A 324 21.18 12.40 1.74
N THR A 325 20.84 13.20 2.74
CA THR A 325 21.26 12.95 4.13
C THR A 325 20.08 12.56 4.99
N VAL A 326 20.20 11.40 5.65
CA VAL A 326 19.23 10.90 6.62
C VAL A 326 19.71 11.24 8.02
N TRP A 327 18.87 11.94 8.78
CA TRP A 327 19.14 12.41 10.12
C TRP A 327 18.28 11.69 11.14
N GLN A 328 18.89 11.35 12.27
CA GLN A 328 18.22 10.88 13.46
C GLN A 328 17.98 12.05 14.42
N TYR A 329 16.71 12.43 14.60
CA TYR A 329 16.28 13.43 15.57
C TYR A 329 15.89 12.78 16.91
N SER A 330 16.44 13.32 18.01
CA SER A 330 16.06 12.96 19.37
C SER A 330 15.48 14.18 20.09
N SER A 331 14.15 14.24 20.21
CA SER A 331 13.49 15.32 20.96
C SER A 331 13.92 15.36 22.43
N ARG A 332 14.22 14.22 23.05
CA ARG A 332 14.67 14.15 24.46
C ARG A 332 16.06 14.75 24.65
N ARG A 333 16.99 14.42 23.75
CA ARG A 333 18.37 14.91 23.80
C ARG A 333 18.53 16.27 23.11
N ARG A 334 17.48 16.80 22.47
CA ARG A 334 17.52 17.98 21.59
C ARG A 334 18.73 17.93 20.66
N ARG A 335 18.87 16.79 19.97
CA ARG A 335 20.01 16.53 19.11
C ARG A 335 19.56 15.99 17.78
N LEU A 336 20.19 16.48 16.73
CA LEU A 336 20.12 15.95 15.38
C LEU A 336 21.50 15.35 15.06
N ALA A 337 21.53 14.11 14.56
CA ALA A 337 22.77 13.45 14.17
C ALA A 337 22.58 12.80 12.80
N VAL A 338 23.62 12.81 11.96
CA VAL A 338 23.61 12.07 10.71
C VAL A 338 23.51 10.58 11.01
N LYS A 339 22.49 9.91 10.45
CA LYS A 339 22.37 8.44 10.46
C LYS A 339 23.19 7.87 9.30
N VAL A 340 22.97 8.39 8.09
CA VAL A 340 23.66 7.95 6.87
C VAL A 340 23.61 9.05 5.80
N CYS A 341 24.66 9.11 4.97
CA CYS A 341 24.69 9.89 3.74
C CYS A 341 24.56 8.94 2.55
N LEU A 342 23.59 9.22 1.67
CA LEU A 342 23.28 8.40 0.51
C LEU A 342 23.87 9.08 -0.73
N TYR A 343 24.83 8.41 -1.35
CA TYR A 343 25.57 8.87 -2.52
C TYR A 343 25.06 8.14 -3.76
N GLY A 344 24.73 8.88 -4.82
CA GLY A 344 24.30 8.29 -6.09
C GLY A 344 23.94 9.29 -7.18
N HIS A 345 23.54 10.51 -6.83
CA HIS A 345 23.31 11.58 -7.82
C HIS A 345 24.62 12.24 -8.25
N GLU A 346 24.63 12.78 -9.46
CA GLU A 346 25.78 13.51 -10.01
C GLU A 346 25.61 15.02 -9.83
N GLU A 347 24.36 15.49 -9.83
CA GLU A 347 24.00 16.91 -9.73
C GLU A 347 23.15 17.22 -8.48
N ALA A 348 22.80 18.49 -8.32
CA ALA A 348 21.96 18.97 -7.23
C ALA A 348 20.58 18.30 -7.22
N ILE A 349 20.14 17.91 -6.02
CA ILE A 349 18.85 17.27 -5.79
C ILE A 349 17.76 18.34 -5.74
N THR A 350 16.74 18.20 -6.58
CA THR A 350 15.67 19.19 -6.76
C THR A 350 14.45 18.90 -5.91
N CYS A 351 14.14 17.62 -5.67
CA CYS A 351 12.93 17.21 -4.96
C CYS A 351 13.14 15.88 -4.21
N LEU A 352 12.35 15.70 -3.16
CA LEU A 352 12.30 14.50 -2.33
C LEU A 352 10.85 14.14 -2.08
N ALA A 353 10.56 12.84 -2.07
CA ALA A 353 9.32 12.29 -1.55
C ALA A 353 9.66 11.14 -0.60
N ALA A 354 8.84 10.93 0.43
CA ALA A 354 9.03 9.85 1.40
C ALA A 354 7.75 9.05 1.56
N SER A 355 7.89 7.74 1.71
CA SER A 355 6.81 6.85 2.11
C SER A 355 7.16 6.19 3.44
N PRO A 356 6.50 6.57 4.55
CA PRO A 356 6.62 5.88 5.82
C PRO A 356 6.10 4.44 5.76
N ALA A 357 5.10 4.16 4.91
CA ALA A 357 4.51 2.83 4.76
C ALA A 357 5.52 1.80 4.24
N TYR A 358 6.34 2.19 3.26
CA TYR A 358 7.34 1.33 2.65
C TYR A 358 8.78 1.56 3.15
N ASN A 359 8.99 2.49 4.09
CA ASN A 359 10.31 2.95 4.55
C ASN A 359 11.22 3.44 3.42
N LEU A 360 10.64 4.07 2.40
CA LEU A 360 11.36 4.55 1.23
C LEU A 360 11.46 6.06 1.17
N VAL A 361 12.54 6.54 0.56
CA VAL A 361 12.66 7.90 0.06
C VAL A 361 12.99 7.84 -1.42
N VAL A 362 12.37 8.71 -2.19
CA VAL A 362 12.67 8.90 -3.60
C VAL A 362 13.28 10.29 -3.76
N SER A 363 14.43 10.37 -4.42
CA SER A 363 15.09 11.63 -4.72
C SER A 363 15.22 11.86 -6.22
N GLY A 364 14.92 13.08 -6.65
CA GLY A 364 15.00 13.52 -8.03
C GLY A 364 16.07 14.60 -8.17
N SER A 365 16.88 14.51 -9.21
CA SER A 365 18.04 15.38 -9.41
C SER A 365 17.93 16.20 -10.69
N ARG A 366 18.77 17.25 -10.76
CA ARG A 366 18.93 18.09 -11.94
C ARG A 366 19.54 17.34 -13.12
N ASP A 367 20.26 16.23 -12.85
CA ASP A 367 20.75 15.29 -13.86
C ASP A 367 19.62 14.44 -14.50
N GLY A 368 18.36 14.62 -14.08
CA GLY A 368 17.20 13.89 -14.59
C GLY A 368 17.05 12.47 -14.04
N GLN A 369 17.93 12.04 -13.12
CA GLN A 369 17.84 10.74 -12.47
C GLN A 369 16.88 10.79 -11.28
N VAL A 370 16.17 9.67 -11.09
CA VAL A 370 15.34 9.42 -9.92
C VAL A 370 15.85 8.15 -9.24
N ILE A 371 16.17 8.24 -7.96
CA ILE A 371 16.69 7.13 -7.17
C ILE A 371 15.76 6.83 -6.00
N VAL A 372 15.48 5.55 -5.81
CA VAL A 372 14.73 5.00 -4.68
C VAL A 372 15.71 4.47 -3.63
N TRP A 373 15.50 4.87 -2.38
CA TRP A 373 16.36 4.56 -1.24
C TRP A 373 15.58 3.89 -0.13
N ASP A 374 16.20 2.91 0.53
CA ASP A 374 15.74 2.36 1.80
C ASP A 374 16.26 3.24 2.93
N VAL A 375 15.35 3.90 3.65
CA VAL A 375 15.68 4.85 4.72
C VAL A 375 16.16 4.14 5.98
N GLU A 376 15.66 2.92 6.23
CA GLU A 376 15.99 2.20 7.43
C GLU A 376 17.38 1.57 7.34
N ARG A 377 17.67 0.91 6.21
CA ARG A 377 18.98 0.34 5.90
C ARG A 377 19.99 1.38 5.45
N GLY A 378 19.53 2.51 4.93
CA GLY A 378 20.41 3.54 4.38
C GLY A 378 21.07 3.10 3.07
N ALA A 379 20.30 2.44 2.20
CA ALA A 379 20.85 1.76 1.03
C ALA A 379 20.16 2.20 -0.26
N PHE A 380 20.92 2.17 -1.35
CA PHE A 380 20.38 2.26 -2.71
C PHE A 380 19.48 1.05 -2.97
N VAL A 381 18.26 1.29 -3.48
CA VAL A 381 17.33 0.23 -3.89
C VAL A 381 17.36 0.08 -5.40
N ARG A 382 17.02 1.15 -6.13
CA ARG A 382 16.97 1.16 -7.60
C ARG A 382 16.92 2.57 -8.15
N GLN A 383 17.24 2.69 -9.43
CA GLN A 383 17.07 3.91 -10.22
C GLN A 383 15.87 3.74 -11.16
N LEU A 384 15.04 4.79 -11.29
CA LEU A 384 13.90 4.82 -12.21
C LEU A 384 14.36 5.49 -13.51
N VAL A 385 14.50 4.72 -14.58
CA VAL A 385 14.99 5.20 -15.88
C VAL A 385 13.95 4.91 -16.95
N PRO A 386 13.42 5.94 -17.64
CA PRO A 386 12.57 5.73 -18.80
C PRO A 386 13.37 5.04 -19.90
N SER A 387 12.85 3.96 -20.47
CA SER A 387 13.52 3.22 -21.56
C SER A 387 13.72 4.05 -22.85
N ALA A 388 13.14 5.25 -22.93
CA ALA A 388 13.22 6.17 -24.07
C ALA A 388 13.61 7.61 -23.66
N ALA A 389 14.50 7.76 -22.67
CA ALA A 389 14.95 9.08 -22.25
C ALA A 389 15.80 9.78 -23.35
N PRO A 390 15.64 11.11 -23.55
CA PRO A 390 16.54 11.88 -24.42
C PRO A 390 18.00 11.81 -23.91
N THR A 391 18.96 12.04 -24.79
CA THR A 391 20.40 11.92 -24.51
C THR A 391 20.90 12.76 -23.32
N VAL A 392 20.15 13.80 -22.95
CA VAL A 392 20.26 14.49 -21.66
C VAL A 392 18.83 14.68 -21.11
N PRO A 393 18.44 13.98 -20.04
CA PRO A 393 17.10 14.13 -19.47
C PRO A 393 16.94 15.52 -18.83
N PRO A 394 15.75 16.14 -18.93
CA PRO A 394 15.44 17.37 -18.20
C PRO A 394 15.60 17.16 -16.68
N PRO A 395 15.72 18.24 -15.88
CA PRO A 395 15.74 18.12 -14.44
C PRO A 395 14.41 17.57 -13.92
N VAL A 396 14.48 16.70 -12.90
CA VAL A 396 13.29 16.24 -12.18
C VAL A 396 12.70 17.44 -11.44
N SER A 397 11.42 17.69 -11.59
CA SER A 397 10.75 18.88 -11.06
C SER A 397 9.85 18.58 -9.87
N ALA A 398 9.19 17.43 -9.88
CA ALA A 398 8.29 17.02 -8.83
C ALA A 398 8.25 15.49 -8.68
N LEU A 399 7.98 15.04 -7.46
CA LEU A 399 7.86 13.65 -7.08
C LEU A 399 6.67 13.48 -6.14
N ALA A 400 5.96 12.36 -6.28
CA ALA A 400 5.00 11.91 -5.28
C ALA A 400 5.07 10.39 -5.14
N ILE A 401 4.67 9.89 -3.98
CA ILE A 401 4.54 8.46 -3.70
C ILE A 401 3.15 8.25 -3.11
N ASP A 402 2.43 7.24 -3.60
CA ASP A 402 1.20 6.79 -2.97
C ASP A 402 1.53 5.78 -1.87
N ASP A 403 1.23 6.13 -0.62
CA ASP A 403 1.46 5.25 0.53
C ASP A 403 0.58 4.00 0.53
N ASN A 404 -0.53 3.98 -0.24
CA ASN A 404 -1.43 2.83 -0.29
C ASN A 404 -0.98 1.76 -1.30
N THR A 405 -0.48 2.19 -2.47
CA THR A 405 -0.11 1.30 -3.57
C THR A 405 1.40 1.12 -3.72
N GLY A 406 2.18 2.10 -3.22
CA GLY A 406 3.63 2.18 -3.47
C GLY A 406 3.97 2.76 -4.84
N ASP A 407 2.98 3.19 -5.62
CA ASP A 407 3.23 3.80 -6.92
C ASP A 407 3.94 5.15 -6.77
N ILE A 408 4.87 5.43 -7.68
CA ILE A 408 5.73 6.60 -7.66
C ILE A 408 5.42 7.42 -8.91
N ALA A 409 5.09 8.69 -8.73
CA ALA A 409 4.94 9.64 -9.83
C ALA A 409 6.19 10.51 -9.94
N THR A 410 6.76 10.60 -11.15
CA THR A 410 7.92 11.45 -11.42
C THR A 410 7.62 12.43 -12.54
N CYS A 411 7.95 13.70 -12.32
CA CYS A 411 7.79 14.77 -13.29
C CYS A 411 9.15 15.23 -13.79
N VAL A 412 9.35 15.17 -15.11
CA VAL A 412 10.61 15.50 -15.76
C VAL A 412 10.31 16.40 -16.95
N GLY A 413 10.55 17.71 -16.80
CA GLY A 413 10.08 18.71 -17.76
C GLY A 413 8.54 18.68 -17.88
N SER A 414 8.03 18.44 -19.09
CA SER A 414 6.59 18.26 -19.37
C SER A 414 6.09 16.83 -19.21
N TRP A 415 6.99 15.86 -19.00
CA TRP A 415 6.64 14.46 -18.90
C TRP A 415 6.24 14.08 -17.48
N LEU A 416 5.15 13.34 -17.37
CA LEU A 416 4.72 12.65 -16.16
C LEU A 416 4.88 11.14 -16.37
N TYR A 417 5.62 10.49 -15.48
CA TYR A 417 5.79 9.04 -15.45
C TYR A 417 5.19 8.47 -14.17
N ALA A 418 4.53 7.32 -14.29
CA ALA A 418 4.05 6.53 -13.17
C ALA A 418 4.82 5.21 -13.11
N TRP A 419 5.33 4.87 -11.93
CA TRP A 419 6.17 3.70 -11.69
C TRP A 419 5.58 2.86 -10.58
N SER A 420 5.77 1.55 -10.63
CA SER A 420 5.61 0.72 -9.43
C SER A 420 6.77 0.97 -8.47
N ILE A 421 6.57 0.62 -7.19
CA ILE A 421 7.65 0.60 -6.20
C ILE A 421 8.84 -0.28 -6.61
N ASN A 422 8.57 -1.27 -7.48
CA ASN A 422 9.55 -2.18 -8.05
C ASN A 422 10.22 -1.62 -9.33
N GLY A 423 9.98 -0.36 -9.68
CA GLY A 423 10.63 0.32 -10.80
C GLY A 423 10.13 -0.10 -12.19
N GLU A 424 8.98 -0.77 -12.26
CA GLU A 424 8.30 -1.02 -13.53
C GLU A 424 7.57 0.26 -13.97
N LEU A 425 7.72 0.63 -15.24
CA LEU A 425 7.01 1.77 -15.81
C LEU A 425 5.55 1.39 -16.07
N LEU A 426 4.62 2.02 -15.34
CA LEU A 426 3.18 1.80 -15.48
C LEU A 426 2.57 2.63 -16.61
N GLY A 427 3.12 3.82 -16.83
CA GLY A 427 2.65 4.72 -17.87
C GLY A 427 3.46 6.00 -17.94
N ALA A 428 3.40 6.66 -19.09
CA ALA A 428 4.02 7.95 -19.32
C ALA A 428 3.12 8.83 -20.18
N VAL A 429 3.03 10.12 -19.86
CA VAL A 429 2.28 11.09 -20.63
C VAL A 429 3.09 12.38 -20.76
N ASP A 430 3.13 12.94 -21.97
CA ASP A 430 3.64 14.28 -22.20
C ASP A 430 2.48 15.27 -22.03
N THR A 431 2.60 16.17 -21.05
CA THR A 431 1.60 17.19 -20.79
C THR A 431 1.71 18.38 -21.75
N ALA A 432 2.78 18.46 -22.55
CA ALA A 432 2.99 19.55 -23.50
C ALA A 432 2.06 19.45 -24.72
N GLY A 433 0.87 20.04 -24.62
CA GLY A 433 -0.02 20.29 -25.75
C GLY A 433 0.37 21.57 -26.52
N GLY A 434 0.58 21.48 -27.84
CA GLY A 434 0.70 22.65 -28.73
C GLY A 434 2.12 23.07 -29.16
N ARG A 435 2.24 24.27 -29.76
CA ARG A 435 3.47 24.80 -30.41
C ARG A 435 4.56 25.28 -29.42
N GLU A 436 4.31 25.26 -28.11
CA GLU A 436 5.22 25.80 -27.06
C GLU A 436 5.86 24.69 -26.20
N ARG A 437 6.40 23.65 -26.84
CA ARG A 437 7.03 22.51 -26.16
C ARG A 437 8.25 22.84 -25.28
N GLY A 438 8.85 24.02 -25.44
CA GLY A 438 10.13 24.35 -24.81
C GLY A 438 10.05 24.93 -23.39
N GLN A 439 8.87 25.31 -22.89
CA GLN A 439 8.74 26.05 -21.61
C GLN A 439 7.74 25.47 -20.60
N GLN A 440 7.03 24.38 -20.94
CA GLN A 440 6.08 23.78 -20.01
C GLN A 440 6.79 22.79 -19.08
N GLN A 441 6.76 23.06 -17.77
CA GLN A 441 7.30 22.20 -16.74
C GLN A 441 6.21 21.91 -15.70
N VAL A 442 6.04 20.64 -15.35
CA VAL A 442 5.13 20.24 -14.27
C VAL A 442 5.80 20.58 -12.94
N LEU A 443 5.20 21.47 -12.14
CA LEU A 443 5.82 21.98 -10.91
C LEU A 443 5.43 21.18 -9.66
N CYS A 444 4.33 20.44 -9.70
CA CYS A 444 3.85 19.62 -8.59
C CYS A 444 3.05 18.43 -9.10
N VAL A 445 3.02 17.38 -8.29
CA VAL A 445 2.24 16.16 -8.55
C VAL A 445 1.78 15.59 -7.22
N ALA A 446 0.60 14.97 -7.19
CA ALA A 446 0.05 14.31 -6.03
C ALA A 446 -0.86 13.15 -6.46
N PHE A 447 -0.99 12.13 -5.62
CA PHE A 447 -1.92 11.03 -5.82
C PHE A 447 -3.26 11.29 -5.13
N SER A 448 -4.35 10.85 -5.77
CA SER A 448 -5.65 10.72 -5.10
C SER A 448 -5.63 9.48 -4.20
N GLN A 449 -5.89 9.67 -2.91
CA GLN A 449 -5.89 8.57 -1.92
C GLN A 449 -7.27 7.93 -1.73
N THR A 450 -8.30 8.40 -2.45
CA THR A 450 -9.67 7.92 -2.30
C THR A 450 -10.07 7.01 -3.44
N ARG A 451 -10.49 5.77 -3.15
CA ARG A 451 -10.97 4.81 -4.16
C ARG A 451 -9.96 4.61 -5.30
N GLU A 452 -8.71 4.29 -4.96
CA GLU A 452 -7.66 4.06 -5.98
C GLU A 452 -7.99 2.93 -6.97
N TRP A 453 -8.94 2.04 -6.64
CA TRP A 453 -9.40 0.97 -7.52
C TRP A 453 -10.45 1.41 -8.55
N ASP A 454 -11.04 2.60 -8.39
CA ASP A 454 -12.09 3.13 -9.25
C ASP A 454 -11.46 3.74 -10.51
N PRO A 455 -11.75 3.23 -11.73
CA PRO A 455 -11.19 3.78 -12.95
C PRO A 455 -11.71 5.20 -13.25
N LEU A 456 -12.78 5.63 -12.58
CA LEU A 456 -13.29 7.01 -12.65
C LEU A 456 -12.60 7.92 -11.62
N ASN A 457 -11.65 7.42 -10.84
CA ASN A 457 -10.83 8.22 -9.94
C ASN A 457 -9.66 8.92 -10.67
N VAL A 458 -9.99 9.69 -11.70
CA VAL A 458 -9.04 10.48 -12.50
C VAL A 458 -9.43 11.95 -12.38
N ILE A 459 -8.49 12.77 -11.91
CA ILE A 459 -8.63 14.23 -11.76
C ILE A 459 -8.18 14.93 -13.05
#